data_AF-A0A6I1W3Q9-F1
#
_entry.id   AF-A0A6I1W3Q9-F1
#
_cell.length_a   1.000
_cell.length_b   1.000
_cell.length_c   1.000
_cell.angle_alpha   90.00
_cell.angle_beta   90.00
_cell.angle_gamma   90.00
#
_symmetry.space_group_name_H-M   'P 1'
#
loop_
_entity.id
_entity.type
_entity.pdbx_description
1 polymer ?
#
loop_
_entity_poly.entity_id
_entity_poly.type
_entity_poly.pdbx_seq_one_letter_code
_entity_poly.pdbx_strand_id
1 'polypeptide(L)' 'MKILAIRLKNLASLAGPFELDFTAEPLASAGLFAITGPTGAGKSTLLDALCLALFGAVPRLNNTGRDAKVPDADGE' A
#
# COMPACT_ATOMS: atom_id res chain seq x y z
N MET A 1 -10.06 -9.35 -13.23
CA MET A 1 -9.79 -8.04 -12.59
C MET A 1 -8.28 -7.84 -12.56
N LYS A 2 -7.77 -6.66 -12.96
CA LYS A 2 -6.32 -6.33 -13.01
C LYS A 2 -6.09 -4.97 -12.34
N ILE A 3 -5.12 -4.89 -11.42
CA ILE A 3 -4.68 -3.61 -10.84
C ILE A 3 -3.75 -2.92 -11.83
N LEU A 4 -4.07 -1.68 -12.21
CA LEU A 4 -3.29 -0.90 -13.18
C LEU A 4 -2.30 0.05 -12.50
N ALA A 5 -2.70 0.64 -11.37
CA ALA A 5 -1.83 1.48 -10.58
C ALA A 5 -2.26 1.49 -9.11
N ILE A 6 -1.34 1.82 -8.21
CA ILE A 6 -1.60 2.13 -6.81
C ILE A 6 -1.14 3.57 -6.57
N ARG A 7 -2.04 4.42 -6.08
CA ARG A 7 -1.73 5.79 -5.66
C ARG A 7 -2.20 5.98 -4.24
N LEU A 8 -1.32 6.48 -3.38
CA LEU A 8 -1.59 6.73 -1.98
C LEU A 8 -0.88 7.99 -1.51
N LYS A 9 -1.32 8.52 -0.38
CA LYS A 9 -0.65 9.63 0.29
C LYS A 9 -0.75 9.42 1.79
N ASN A 10 0.37 9.59 2.50
CA ASN A 10 0.45 9.62 3.95
C ASN A 10 -0.10 8.36 4.65
N LEU A 11 0.12 7.18 4.09
CA LEU A 11 -0.37 5.93 4.70
C LEU A 11 0.73 5.27 5.52
N ALA A 12 0.53 5.05 6.83
CA ALA A 12 1.46 4.39 7.74
C ALA A 12 2.93 4.82 7.53
N SER A 13 3.82 3.95 7.05
CA SER A 13 5.24 4.28 6.83
C SER A 13 5.56 4.98 5.49
N LEU A 14 4.56 5.24 4.64
CA LEU A 14 4.72 5.92 3.35
C LEU A 14 4.18 7.35 3.45
N ALA A 15 5.08 8.29 3.72
CA ALA A 15 4.79 9.72 3.78
C ALA A 15 4.80 10.36 2.38
N GLY A 16 3.98 11.39 2.20
CA GLY A 16 3.84 12.12 0.94
C GLY A 16 3.11 11.32 -0.15
N PRO A 17 2.98 11.90 -1.36
CA PRO A 17 2.37 11.23 -2.49
C PRO A 17 3.28 10.09 -2.98
N PHE A 18 2.67 8.92 -3.17
CA PHE A 18 3.32 7.74 -3.72
C PHE A 18 2.48 7.18 -4.87
N GLU A 19 3.15 6.79 -5.96
CA GLU A 19 2.53 6.21 -7.14
C GLU A 19 3.34 5.02 -7.65
N LEU A 20 2.64 3.93 -7.96
CA LEU A 20 3.15 2.75 -8.62
C LEU A 20 2.26 2.43 -9.82
N ASP A 21 2.78 2.59 -11.03
CA ASP A 21 2.09 2.31 -12.29
C ASP A 21 2.56 0.96 -12.88
N PHE A 22 1.67 -0.03 -12.93
CA PHE A 22 1.96 -1.35 -13.50
C PHE A 22 1.86 -1.37 -15.04
N THR A 23 1.43 -0.28 -15.65
CA THR A 23 1.34 -0.13 -17.10
C THR A 23 2.57 0.54 -17.72
N ALA A 24 3.47 1.05 -16.88
CA ALA A 24 4.76 1.60 -17.27
C ALA A 24 5.88 0.56 -17.18
N GLU A 25 6.90 0.67 -18.04
CA GLU A 25 8.12 -0.13 -17.93
C GLU A 25 8.92 0.26 -16.66
N PRO A 26 9.58 -0.69 -15.99
CA PRO A 26 9.77 -2.10 -16.38
C PRO A 26 8.62 -3.04 -15.97
N LEU A 27 7.59 -2.55 -15.27
CA LEU A 27 6.54 -3.40 -14.70
C LEU A 27 5.54 -3.91 -15.74
N ALA A 28 5.32 -3.14 -16.81
CA ALA A 28 4.41 -3.51 -17.90
C ALA A 28 4.80 -4.85 -18.57
N SER A 29 6.10 -5.10 -18.73
CA SER A 29 6.65 -6.31 -19.36
C SER A 29 7.12 -7.39 -18.37
N ALA A 30 7.29 -7.07 -17.09
CA ALA A 30 7.88 -7.99 -16.12
C ALA A 30 7.09 -9.29 -15.91
N GLY A 31 5.75 -9.22 -15.91
CA GLY A 31 4.85 -10.35 -15.59
C GLY A 31 4.88 -10.80 -14.12
N LEU A 32 6.07 -10.83 -13.51
CA LEU A 32 6.32 -11.10 -12.10
C LEU A 32 7.36 -10.09 -11.56
N PHE A 33 7.10 -9.51 -10.40
CA PHE A 33 8.00 -8.58 -9.73
C PHE A 33 8.01 -8.85 -8.22
N ALA A 34 9.00 -8.30 -7.53
CA ALA A 34 9.14 -8.39 -6.08
C ALA A 34 9.18 -6.99 -5.45
N ILE A 35 8.57 -6.85 -4.27
CA ILE A 35 8.67 -5.66 -3.43
C ILE A 35 9.65 -6.00 -2.30
N THR A 36 10.82 -5.35 -2.31
CA THR A 36 11.91 -5.62 -1.37
C THR A 36 12.28 -4.37 -0.56
N GLY A 37 13.05 -4.54 0.51
CA GLY A 37 13.49 -3.43 1.37
C GLY A 37 13.49 -3.80 2.86
N PRO A 38 14.10 -2.98 3.73
CA PRO A 38 14.22 -3.25 5.16
C PRO A 38 12.86 -3.27 5.87
N THR A 39 12.81 -3.82 7.08
CA THR A 39 11.63 -3.75 7.95
C THR A 39 11.28 -2.27 8.22
N GLY A 40 10.00 -1.92 8.13
CA GLY A 40 9.53 -0.53 8.25
C GLY A 40 9.53 0.27 6.95
N ALA A 41 10.08 -0.24 5.84
CA ALA A 41 10.13 0.49 4.57
C ALA A 41 8.77 0.65 3.83
N GLY A 42 7.65 0.30 4.45
CA GLY A 42 6.32 0.47 3.82
C GLY A 42 5.88 -0.62 2.84
N LYS A 43 6.56 -1.78 2.80
CA LYS A 43 6.18 -2.90 1.91
C LYS A 43 4.75 -3.40 2.16
N SER A 44 4.41 -3.64 3.43
CA SER A 44 3.05 -4.04 3.82
C SER A 44 2.05 -2.90 3.67
N THR A 45 2.47 -1.66 3.94
CA THR A 45 1.66 -0.46 3.70
C THR A 45 1.15 -0.37 2.27
N LEU A 46 1.97 -0.73 1.28
CA LEU A 46 1.55 -0.74 -0.12
C LEU A 46 0.40 -1.74 -0.38
N LEU A 47 0.47 -2.92 0.22
CA LEU A 47 -0.59 -3.93 0.13
C LEU A 47 -1.84 -3.53 0.94
N ASP A 48 -1.63 -2.93 2.12
CA ASP A 48 -2.70 -2.39 2.96
C ASP A 48 -3.47 -1.29 2.23
N ALA A 49 -2.78 -0.40 1.49
CA ALA A 49 -3.40 0.62 0.66
C ALA A 49 -4.34 0.04 -0.39
N LEU A 50 -3.92 -1.06 -1.04
CA LEU A 50 -4.74 -1.75 -2.03
C LEU A 50 -6.01 -2.33 -1.39
N CYS A 51 -5.86 -3.00 -0.24
CA CYS A 51 -7.01 -3.56 0.48
C CYS A 51 -7.94 -2.48 1.01
N LEU A 52 -7.40 -1.40 1.55
CA LEU A 52 -8.17 -0.25 2.03
C LEU A 52 -8.97 0.39 0.90
N ALA A 53 -8.35 0.63 -0.26
CA ALA A 53 -9.01 1.25 -1.40
C ALA A 53 -10.13 0.39 -2.01
N LEU A 54 -9.94 -0.93 -2.04
CA LEU A 54 -10.91 -1.84 -2.67
C LEU A 54 -12.00 -2.33 -1.71
N PHE A 55 -11.69 -2.45 -0.43
CA PHE A 55 -12.54 -3.13 0.56
C PHE A 55 -12.82 -2.30 1.81
N GLY A 56 -12.24 -1.10 1.96
CA GLY A 56 -12.45 -0.23 3.12
C GLY A 56 -11.84 -0.77 4.41
N ALA A 57 -10.96 -1.78 4.34
CA ALA A 57 -10.37 -2.42 5.50
C ALA A 57 -8.90 -2.77 5.26
N VAL A 58 -8.12 -2.78 6.34
CA VAL A 58 -6.72 -3.19 6.32
C VAL A 58 -6.60 -4.55 7.02
N PRO A 59 -6.19 -5.62 6.32
CA PRO A 59 -6.22 -6.98 6.86
C PRO A 59 -5.51 -7.16 8.20
N ARG A 60 -4.36 -6.48 8.39
CA ARG A 60 -3.58 -6.58 9.62
C ARG A 60 -4.18 -5.85 10.83
N LEU A 61 -5.14 -4.96 10.59
CA LEU A 61 -5.86 -4.19 11.61
C LEU A 61 -7.20 -4.85 11.99
N ASN A 62 -7.67 -5.83 11.21
CA ASN A 62 -8.95 -6.50 11.45
C ASN A 62 -8.95 -7.37 12.72
N ASN A 63 -7.77 -7.81 13.20
CA ASN A 63 -7.66 -8.60 14.43
C ASN A 63 -7.59 -7.75 15.71
N THR A 64 -7.53 -6.41 15.59
CA THR A 64 -7.39 -5.48 16.73
C THR A 64 -8.71 -4.83 17.18
N GLY A 65 -9.86 -5.32 16.73
CA GLY A 65 -11.16 -4.71 17.02
C GLY A 65 -11.54 -3.65 15.99
N ARG A 66 -12.85 -3.44 15.83
CA ARG A 66 -13.53 -2.78 14.69
C ARG A 66 -13.18 -1.30 14.43
N ASP A 67 -12.22 -0.73 15.16
CA ASP A 67 -11.86 0.70 15.16
C ASP A 67 -10.35 0.94 15.06
N ALA A 68 -9.59 -0.01 14.53
CA ALA A 68 -8.17 0.20 14.26
C ALA A 68 -8.00 1.18 13.09
N LYS A 69 -7.85 2.47 13.43
CA LYS A 69 -7.51 3.53 12.47
C LYS A 69 -6.16 3.22 11.84
N VAL A 70 -6.08 3.36 10.51
CA VAL A 70 -4.79 3.32 9.83
C VAL A 70 -4.03 4.57 10.25
N PRO A 71 -2.82 4.46 10.82
CA PRO A 71 -2.06 5.62 11.23
C PRO A 71 -1.63 6.42 9.99
N ASP A 72 -1.78 7.73 10.04
CA ASP A 72 -1.22 8.62 9.02
C ASP A 72 0.30 8.71 9.19
N ALA A 73 1.01 8.87 8.07
CA ALA A 73 2.48 8.92 8.05
C ALA A 73 3.06 10.23 8.59
N ASP A 74 2.25 11.29 8.58
CA ASP A 74 2.59 12.59 9.16
C ASP A 74 2.23 12.51 10.64
N GLY A 75 3.17 12.05 11.47
CA GLY A 75 2.92 11.79 12.89
C GLY A 75 2.28 12.97 13.63
N GLU A 76 1.05 12.74 14.09
CA GLU A 76 0.42 13.39 15.25
C GLU A 76 -0.14 12.30 16.17
#